data_AF-A0A972SC35-F1
#
_entry.id   AF-A0A972SC35-F1
#
_cell.length_a   1.000
_cell.length_b   1.000
_cell.length_c   1.000
_cell.angle_alpha   90.00
_cell.angle_beta   90.00
_cell.angle_gamma   90.00
#
_symmetry.space_group_name_H-M   'P 1'
#
loop_
_entity.id
_entity.type
_entity.pdbx_description
1 polymer ?
#
loop_
_entity_poly.entity_id
_entity_poly.type
_entity_poly.pdbx_seq_one_letter_code
_entity_poly.pdbx_strand_id
1 'polypeptide(L)' 'MPRYKVSYVVPKDPGAGVILSQREAPRVGQIVELHGKKYRITEVINLLPRQGLTIFLHATLEPVITGENQGAETAS' A
#
# COMPACT_ATOMS: atom_id res chain seq x y z
N MET A 1 5.42 -10.70 17.74
CA MET A 1 4.66 -11.31 16.62
C MET A 1 3.93 -10.21 15.84
N PRO A 2 3.70 -10.37 14.52
CA PRO A 2 2.90 -9.43 13.75
C PRO A 2 1.46 -9.43 14.29
N ARG A 3 0.86 -8.23 14.40
CA ARG A 3 -0.46 -8.01 14.99
C ARG A 3 -1.54 -7.80 13.93
N TYR A 4 -1.12 -7.47 12.72
CA TYR A 4 -2.00 -7.13 11.60
C TYR A 4 -1.70 -8.01 10.41
N LYS A 5 -2.75 -8.48 9.74
CA LYS A 5 -2.69 -9.04 8.40
C LYS A 5 -3.44 -8.09 7.48
N VAL A 6 -2.72 -7.45 6.57
CA VAL A 6 -3.22 -6.35 5.75
C VAL A 6 -3.31 -6.80 4.31
N SER A 7 -4.49 -6.66 3.70
CA SER A 7 -4.70 -6.81 2.27
C SER A 7 -4.54 -5.45 1.60
N TYR A 8 -3.41 -5.24 0.94
CA TYR A 8 -3.15 -4.06 0.13
C TYR A 8 -3.71 -4.26 -1.27
N VAL A 9 -4.61 -3.38 -1.70
CA VAL A 9 -5.30 -3.47 -2.99
C VAL A 9 -5.09 -2.19 -3.77
N VAL A 10 -4.69 -2.33 -5.04
CA VAL A 10 -4.63 -1.24 -6.01
C VAL A 10 -5.85 -1.39 -6.92
N PRO A 11 -6.92 -0.60 -6.79
CA PRO A 11 -8.17 -0.84 -7.54
C PRO A 11 -7.99 -0.87 -9.07
N LYS A 12 -7.06 -0.06 -9.58
CA LYS A 12 -6.75 0.01 -11.02
C LYS A 12 -5.81 -1.10 -11.51
N ASP A 13 -5.23 -1.88 -10.59
CA ASP A 13 -4.30 -2.97 -10.89
C ASP A 13 -4.41 -4.09 -9.83
N PRO A 14 -5.46 -4.94 -9.90
CA PRO A 14 -5.68 -6.00 -8.91
C PRO A 14 -4.52 -6.99 -8.78
N GLY A 15 -3.71 -7.15 -9.85
CA GLY A 15 -2.53 -8.02 -9.85
C GLY A 15 -1.35 -7.45 -9.05
N ALA A 16 -1.33 -6.14 -8.78
CA ALA A 16 -0.33 -5.50 -7.93
C ALA A 16 -0.63 -5.58 -6.43
N GLY A 17 -1.80 -6.10 -6.05
CA GLY A 17 -2.18 -6.28 -4.65
C GLY A 17 -1.35 -7.34 -3.93
N VAL A 18 -1.22 -7.21 -2.61
CA VAL A 18 -0.48 -8.16 -1.77
C VAL A 18 -1.04 -8.22 -0.35
N ILE A 19 -0.95 -9.39 0.27
CA ILE A 19 -1.28 -9.56 1.68
C ILE A 19 0.01 -9.64 2.50
N LEU A 20 0.17 -8.73 3.46
CA LEU A 20 1.36 -8.66 4.32
C LEU A 20 1.00 -8.80 5.79
N SER A 21 1.90 -9.44 6.56
CA SER A 21 1.83 -9.49 8.01
C SER A 21 2.76 -8.43 8.60
N GLN A 22 2.23 -7.54 9.43
CA GLN A 22 2.98 -6.42 9.98
C GLN A 22 2.68 -6.14 11.45
N ARG A 23 3.60 -5.46 12.13
CA ARG A 23 3.50 -5.12 13.56
C ARG A 23 2.65 -3.88 13.82
N GLU A 24 2.66 -2.94 12.88
CA GLU A 24 1.97 -1.66 12.98
C GLU A 24 0.80 -1.60 12.01
N ALA A 25 -0.29 -0.94 12.40
CA ALA A 25 -1.40 -0.74 11.49
C ALA A 25 -1.00 0.25 10.39
N PRO A 26 -1.39 0.00 9.12
CA PRO A 26 -1.26 0.98 8.06
C PRO A 26 -2.08 2.23 8.38
N ARG A 27 -1.68 3.37 7.84
CA ARG A 27 -2.38 4.64 8.02
C ARG A 27 -2.69 5.28 6.68
N VAL A 28 -3.85 5.93 6.57
CA VAL A 28 -4.16 6.78 5.42
C VAL A 28 -3.10 7.87 5.28
N GLY A 29 -2.69 8.14 4.04
CA GLY A 29 -1.62 9.07 3.68
C GLY A 29 -0.20 8.47 3.71
N GLN A 30 0.00 7.32 4.36
CA GLN A 30 1.29 6.63 4.39
C GLN A 30 1.72 6.22 2.97
N ILE A 31 3.02 6.34 2.69
CA ILE A 31 3.62 5.76 1.48
C ILE A 31 4.16 4.37 1.79
N VAL A 32 3.81 3.41 0.95
CA VAL A 32 4.31 2.04 1.00
C VAL A 32 4.97 1.70 -0.33
N GLU A 33 6.00 0.84 -0.28
CA GLU A 33 6.66 0.33 -1.47
C GLU A 33 6.32 -1.15 -1.64
N LEU A 34 5.72 -1.48 -2.77
CA LEU A 34 5.32 -2.84 -3.13
C LEU A 34 5.92 -3.17 -4.50
N HIS A 35 6.67 -4.26 -4.59
CA HIS A 35 7.32 -4.69 -5.84
C HIS A 35 8.13 -3.58 -6.54
N GLY A 36 8.83 -2.73 -5.77
CA GLY A 36 9.63 -1.62 -6.28
C GLY A 36 8.83 -0.38 -6.74
N LYS A 37 7.51 -0.38 -6.55
CA LYS A 37 6.63 0.76 -6.88
C LYS A 37 6.08 1.40 -5.61
N LYS A 38 5.95 2.73 -5.61
CA LYS A 38 5.44 3.50 -4.48
C LYS A 38 3.94 3.75 -4.62
N TYR A 39 3.24 3.52 -3.52
CA TYR A 39 1.80 3.74 -3.42
C TYR A 39 1.47 4.54 -2.16
N ARG A 40 0.45 5.39 -2.24
CA ARG A 40 -0.15 6.06 -1.10
C ARG A 40 -1.37 5.28 -0.65
N ILE A 41 -1.48 5.05 0.65
CA ILE A 41 -2.69 4.49 1.26
C ILE A 41 -3.77 5.57 1.29
N THR A 42 -4.91 5.33 0.65
CA THR A 42 -6.04 6.27 0.62
C THR A 42 -7.16 5.88 1.57
N GLU A 43 -7.25 4.59 1.92
CA GLU A 43 -8.28 4.07 2.80
C GLU A 43 -7.74 2.91 3.63
N VAL A 44 -8.20 2.78 4.88
CA VAL A 44 -7.93 1.62 5.73
C VAL A 44 -9.23 1.19 6.40
N ILE A 45 -9.65 -0.06 6.17
CA ILE A 45 -10.88 -0.63 6.72
C ILE A 45 -10.53 -1.85 7.57
N ASN A 46 -11.16 -2.00 8.73
CA ASN A 46 -11.10 -3.25 9.49
C ASN A 46 -12.12 -4.24 8.93
N LEU A 47 -11.65 -5.36 8.37
CA LEU A 47 -12.48 -6.31 7.64
C LEU A 47 -13.28 -7.24 8.55
N LEU A 48 -12.78 -7.50 9.76
CA LEU A 48 -13.41 -8.44 10.67
C LEU A 48 -13.51 -7.83 12.08
N PRO A 49 -14.60 -8.12 12.82
CA PRO A 49 -14.59 -7.96 14.27
C PRO A 49 -13.34 -8.65 14.82
N ARG A 50 -12.62 -8.04 15.76
CA ARG A 50 -11.33 -8.55 16.25
C ARG A 50 -11.46 -10.01 16.71
N GLN A 51 -10.99 -10.94 15.89
CA GLN A 51 -11.00 -12.37 16.20
C GLN A 51 -9.64 -12.78 16.76
N GLY A 52 -9.58 -13.11 18.04
CA GLY A 52 -8.33 -13.52 18.70
C GLY A 52 -7.27 -12.41 18.72
N LEU A 53 -6.02 -12.75 18.39
CA LEU A 53 -4.86 -11.87 18.54
C LEU A 53 -4.52 -11.05 17.27
N THR A 54 -5.03 -11.45 16.11
CA THR A 54 -4.68 -10.85 14.81
C THR A 54 -5.84 -10.01 14.28
N ILE A 55 -5.56 -8.79 13.82
CA ILE A 55 -6.54 -7.90 13.20
C ILE A 55 -6.36 -7.94 11.68
N PHE A 56 -7.46 -8.11 10.94
CA PHE A 56 -7.46 -8.16 9.49
C PHE A 56 -7.87 -6.80 8.92
N LEU A 57 -6.97 -6.18 8.17
CA LEU A 57 -7.20 -4.86 7.58
C LEU A 57 -7.21 -4.95 6.06
N HIS A 58 -8.01 -4.09 5.44
CA HIS A 58 -7.94 -3.76 4.02
C HIS A 58 -7.33 -2.37 3.89
N ALA A 59 -6.39 -2.20 2.97
CA ALA A 59 -5.80 -0.92 2.66
C ALA A 59 -5.87 -0.66 1.15
N THR A 60 -6.58 0.40 0.77
CA THR A 60 -6.68 0.83 -0.63
C THR A 60 -5.49 1.72 -0.98
N LEU A 61 -4.91 1.47 -2.16
CA LEU A 61 -3.69 2.10 -2.63
C LEU A 61 -3.91 2.88 -3.93
N GLU A 62 -3.23 4.02 -4.03
CA GLU A 62 -3.07 4.77 -5.26
C GLU A 62 -1.59 4.92 -5.62
N PRO A 63 -1.19 4.78 -6.90
CA PRO A 63 0.19 5.00 -7.32
C PRO A 63 0.65 6.42 -6.99
N VAL A 64 1.86 6.56 -6.44
CA VAL A 64 2.52 7.86 -6.38
C VAL A 64 3.21 8.07 -7.71
N ILE A 65 2.65 8.95 -8.55
CA ILE A 65 3.36 9.42 -9.74
C ILE A 65 4.50 10.31 -9.21
N THR A 66 5.68 9.72 -9.04
CA THR A 66 6.89 10.52 -8.92
C THR A 66 7.08 11.11 -10.31
N GLY A 67 6.83 12.41 -10.47
CA GLY A 67 7.18 13.12 -11.69
C GLY A 67 8.69 13.13 -11.86
N GLU A 68 9.28 12.04 -12.36
CA GLU A 68 10.56 12.12 -13.03
C GLU A 68 10.33 12.78 -14.38
N ASN A 69 10.31 14.11 -14.36
CA ASN A 69 10.61 14.89 -15.54
C ASN A 69 12.11 14.76 -15.79
N GLN A 70 12.55 13.65 -16.40
CA GLN A 70 13.87 13.61 -17.06
C GLN A 70 13.73 14.28 -18.43
N GLY A 71 13.46 15.59 -18.38
CA GLY A 71 13.74 16.51 -19.47
C GLY A 71 15.19 16.97 -19.33
N ALA A 72 16.09 16.27 -20.00
CA ALA A 72 17.34 16.83 -20.49
C ALA A 72 17.45 16.43 -21.96
N GLU A 73 16.80 17.23 -22.79
CA GLU A 73 16.98 17.26 -24.23
C GLU A 73 18.39 17.79 -24.54
N THR A 74 18.97 17.19 -25.58
CA THR A 74 19.95 17.73 -26.55
C THR A 74 21.40 18.05 -26.17
N ALA A 75 22.26 17.37 -26.94
CA ALA A 75 23.50 17.84 -27.57
C ALA A 75 24.73 18.05 -26.67
N SER A 76 25.72 17.17 -26.83
CA SER A 76 26.92 17.54 -27.58
C SER A 76 27.71 16.32 -28.05
#